data_AF-A0A0R1UTY9-F1
#
_entry.id   AF-A0A0R1UTY9-F1
#
_cell.length_a   1.000
_cell.length_b   1.000
_cell.length_c   1.000
_cell.angle_alpha   90.00
_cell.angle_beta   90.00
_cell.angle_gamma   90.00
#
_symmetry.space_group_name_H-M   'P 1'
#
loop_
_entity.id
_entity.type
_entity.pdbx_description
1 polymer ?
#
loop_
_entity_poly.entity_id
_entity_poly.type
_entity_poly.pdbx_seq_one_letter_code
_entity_poly.pdbx_strand_id
1 'polypeptide(L)'
;MLSLTLVACARDSTNEQRGDIAFGQMGKTARTQVWYIAKSQNEPSLKMPLKSIVITQNGKATAFQVPSSFTLGDAARLSIQQLKQKGMALSKQAFTHKRQALMTDTKEKLSVEKENLKKDQKATVVSFAAVKSDRRIVAGYQGLRSRIENAKFKQPRPLPFSVDLEKKNGHVTQEMLNVDTYDFEKSYRDTSSQSVNYRRISHQVFASPYTGISAKSVKLGNHYFGYYRHAGRHPAYALTKVVSQKANVKFDAASIK
;
A
#
# COMPACT_ATOMS: atom_id res chain seq x y z
N MET A 1 51.41 5.65 -46.20
CA MET A 1 50.19 4.89 -45.91
C MET A 1 49.52 5.52 -44.70
N LEU A 2 48.31 6.05 -44.91
CA LEU A 2 47.41 6.52 -43.87
C LEU A 2 46.95 5.33 -43.01
N SER A 3 46.87 5.52 -41.70
CA SER A 3 45.87 4.83 -40.87
C SER A 3 45.37 5.80 -39.81
N LEU A 4 44.25 6.45 -40.13
CA LEU A 4 43.38 7.11 -39.16
C LEU A 4 42.89 6.07 -38.15
N THR A 5 43.24 6.25 -36.88
CA THR A 5 42.56 5.57 -35.78
C THR A 5 41.18 6.19 -35.61
N LEU A 6 40.15 5.55 -36.18
CA LEU A 6 38.77 5.88 -35.89
C LEU A 6 38.44 5.45 -34.45
N VAL A 7 38.16 6.46 -33.64
CA VAL A 7 37.45 6.42 -32.37
C VAL A 7 36.09 5.75 -32.59
N ALA A 8 35.96 4.50 -32.19
CA ALA A 8 34.65 3.88 -32.01
C ALA A 8 34.13 4.26 -30.62
N CYS A 9 33.45 5.41 -30.53
CA CYS A 9 32.49 5.67 -29.47
C CYS A 9 31.44 4.56 -29.52
N ALA A 10 31.50 3.62 -28.57
CA ALA A 10 30.44 2.67 -28.32
C ALA A 10 29.18 3.46 -27.95
N ARG A 11 28.30 3.66 -28.94
CA ARG A 11 26.93 4.09 -28.72
C ARG A 11 26.23 2.96 -27.99
N ASP A 12 25.98 3.16 -26.71
CA ASP A 12 24.97 2.40 -25.96
C ASP A 12 23.67 2.42 -26.77
N SER A 13 23.32 1.28 -27.34
CA SER A 13 22.03 1.08 -27.98
C SER A 13 20.96 1.14 -26.89
N THR A 14 20.39 2.33 -26.67
CA THR A 14 19.11 2.47 -25.98
C THR A 14 18.08 1.70 -26.78
N ASN A 15 17.81 0.47 -26.34
CA ASN A 15 16.69 -0.33 -26.80
C ASN A 15 15.43 0.46 -26.44
N GLU A 16 14.97 1.31 -27.37
CA GLU A 16 13.73 2.05 -27.26
C GLU A 16 12.61 1.04 -27.05
N GLN A 17 12.10 0.93 -25.82
CA GLN A 17 10.87 0.20 -25.56
C GLN A 17 9.72 0.88 -26.31
N ARG A 18 9.52 0.48 -27.57
CA ARG A 18 8.20 0.33 -28.17
C ARG A 18 7.53 -0.89 -27.53
N GLY A 19 7.32 -0.83 -26.22
CA GLY A 19 6.81 -1.94 -25.43
C GLY A 19 5.44 -1.59 -24.89
N ASP A 20 4.46 -2.46 -25.15
CA ASP A 20 3.19 -2.41 -24.45
C ASP A 20 3.40 -2.50 -22.94
N ILE A 21 2.62 -1.74 -22.19
CA ILE A 21 2.65 -1.63 -20.73
C ILE A 21 1.55 -2.52 -20.19
N ALA A 22 1.95 -3.56 -19.46
CA ALA A 22 1.05 -4.42 -18.74
C ALA A 22 1.60 -4.54 -17.30
N PHE A 23 0.85 -4.03 -16.32
CA PHE A 23 1.39 -3.70 -15.00
C PHE A 23 1.91 -4.94 -14.29
N GLY A 24 1.13 -6.03 -14.30
CA GLY A 24 1.53 -7.28 -13.68
C GLY A 24 2.79 -7.87 -14.30
N GLN A 25 2.89 -7.95 -15.63
CA GLN A 25 4.12 -8.41 -16.29
C GLN A 25 5.32 -7.51 -15.96
N MET A 26 5.14 -6.18 -16.00
CA MET A 26 6.20 -5.24 -15.70
C MET A 26 6.76 -5.42 -14.28
N GLY A 27 5.91 -5.67 -13.29
CA GLY A 27 6.33 -5.93 -11.92
C GLY A 27 7.07 -7.26 -11.72
N LYS A 28 6.93 -8.21 -12.65
CA LYS A 28 7.64 -9.49 -12.62
C LYS A 28 9.06 -9.43 -13.17
N THR A 29 9.39 -8.38 -13.93
CA THR A 29 10.72 -8.23 -14.54
C THR A 29 11.80 -7.85 -13.53
N ALA A 30 13.08 -8.02 -13.93
CA ALA A 30 14.23 -7.58 -13.15
C ALA A 30 14.34 -6.05 -13.02
N ARG A 31 13.71 -5.31 -13.92
CA ARG A 31 13.68 -3.85 -13.88
C ARG A 31 12.71 -3.40 -12.79
N THR A 32 13.19 -2.53 -11.91
CA THR A 32 12.32 -1.95 -10.87
C THR A 32 11.28 -1.03 -11.51
N GLN A 33 10.02 -1.19 -11.09
CA GLN A 33 8.89 -0.37 -11.51
C GLN A 33 8.22 0.27 -10.30
N VAL A 34 7.53 1.38 -10.55
CA VAL A 34 6.80 2.12 -9.51
C VAL A 34 5.37 2.31 -9.95
N TRP A 35 4.43 1.83 -9.14
CA TRP A 35 3.01 2.11 -9.30
C TRP A 35 2.58 3.17 -8.30
N TYR A 36 2.05 4.26 -8.81
CA TYR A 36 1.46 5.36 -8.05
C TYR A 36 -0.04 5.14 -7.98
N ILE A 37 -0.57 4.96 -6.77
CA ILE A 37 -1.96 4.58 -6.57
C ILE A 37 -2.72 5.78 -6.03
N ALA A 38 -3.77 6.18 -6.73
CA ALA A 38 -4.56 7.36 -6.40
C ALA A 38 -6.06 7.04 -6.40
N LYS A 39 -6.81 7.71 -5.52
CA LYS A 39 -8.28 7.74 -5.57
C LYS A 39 -8.69 9.08 -6.16
N SER A 40 -9.29 9.08 -7.33
CA SER A 40 -9.71 10.30 -8.02
C SER A 40 -10.79 9.98 -9.03
N GLN A 41 -11.83 10.82 -9.09
CA GLN A 41 -12.84 10.78 -10.16
C GLN A 41 -12.37 11.51 -11.42
N ASN A 42 -11.49 12.50 -11.25
CA ASN A 42 -10.93 13.30 -12.33
C ASN A 42 -9.82 12.54 -13.06
N GLU A 43 -9.54 12.96 -14.30
CA GLU A 43 -8.38 12.49 -15.06
C GLU A 43 -7.08 12.72 -14.28
N PRO A 44 -6.06 11.86 -14.48
CA PRO A 44 -4.79 11.99 -13.79
C PRO A 44 -4.12 13.35 -13.96
N SER A 45 -3.62 13.91 -12.86
CA SER A 45 -2.86 15.16 -12.86
C SER A 45 -1.75 15.11 -11.82
N LEU A 46 -0.73 15.95 -11.96
CA LEU A 46 0.37 16.00 -10.99
C LEU A 46 -0.09 16.43 -9.58
N LYS A 47 -1.21 17.14 -9.46
CA LYS A 47 -1.75 17.57 -8.17
C LYS A 47 -2.57 16.48 -7.48
N MET A 48 -2.78 15.33 -8.13
CA MET A 48 -3.64 14.29 -7.56
C MET A 48 -2.99 13.68 -6.30
N PRO A 49 -3.73 13.60 -5.18
CA PRO A 49 -3.27 12.90 -3.98
C PRO A 49 -3.02 11.42 -4.25
N LEU A 50 -1.92 10.91 -3.74
CA LEU A 50 -1.65 9.48 -3.72
C LEU A 50 -2.18 8.87 -2.42
N LYS A 51 -2.61 7.62 -2.52
CA LYS A 51 -2.94 6.76 -1.37
C LYS A 51 -1.74 5.88 -1.02
N SER A 52 -1.05 5.37 -2.03
CA SER A 52 0.12 4.51 -1.84
C SER A 52 1.07 4.57 -3.03
N ILE A 53 2.29 4.13 -2.76
CA ILE A 53 3.32 3.89 -3.76
C ILE A 53 3.75 2.44 -3.62
N VAL A 54 3.72 1.71 -4.73
CA VAL A 54 4.15 0.32 -4.79
C VAL A 54 5.39 0.24 -5.66
N ILE A 55 6.46 -0.34 -5.15
CA ILE A 55 7.69 -0.58 -5.89
C ILE A 55 7.78 -2.06 -6.18
N THR A 56 7.83 -2.45 -7.45
CA THR A 56 7.85 -3.84 -7.90
C THR A 56 9.15 -4.20 -8.60
N GLN A 57 9.61 -5.43 -8.37
CA GLN A 57 10.80 -6.01 -8.99
C GLN A 57 10.81 -7.53 -8.77
N ASN A 58 11.14 -8.31 -9.79
CA ASN A 58 11.30 -9.77 -9.69
C ASN A 58 10.07 -10.48 -9.08
N GLY A 59 8.86 -10.05 -9.42
CA GLY A 59 7.62 -10.66 -8.91
C GLY A 59 7.33 -10.32 -7.45
N LYS A 60 8.09 -9.40 -6.85
CA LYS A 60 7.89 -8.91 -5.50
C LYS A 60 7.53 -7.43 -5.52
N ALA A 61 6.78 -7.00 -4.52
CA ALA A 61 6.33 -5.65 -4.32
C ALA A 61 6.62 -5.18 -2.89
N THR A 62 7.04 -3.92 -2.76
CA THR A 62 7.06 -3.21 -1.48
C THR A 62 6.11 -2.04 -1.58
N ALA A 63 5.07 -2.03 -0.76
CA ALA A 63 4.08 -0.95 -0.75
C ALA A 63 4.27 -0.03 0.44
N PHE A 64 4.12 1.26 0.19
CA PHE A 64 4.15 2.31 1.20
C PHE A 64 2.82 3.08 1.14
N GLN A 65 2.14 3.19 2.27
CA GLN A 65 1.04 4.15 2.40
C GLN A 65 1.64 5.56 2.52
N VAL A 66 0.98 6.53 1.91
CA VAL A 66 1.44 7.92 1.91
C VAL A 66 0.32 8.84 2.39
N PRO A 67 0.65 9.98 3.04
CA PRO A 67 -0.36 10.93 3.48
C PRO A 67 -1.05 11.58 2.26
N SER A 68 -2.29 12.04 2.43
CA SER A 68 -3.08 12.68 1.36
C SER A 68 -2.44 13.96 0.80
N SER A 69 -1.53 14.59 1.55
CA SER A 69 -0.75 15.73 1.07
C SER A 69 0.32 15.35 0.05
N PHE A 70 0.67 14.07 -0.09
CA PHE A 70 1.70 13.61 -1.01
C PHE A 70 1.09 13.34 -2.40
N THR A 71 1.48 14.15 -3.37
CA THR A 71 0.87 14.13 -4.71
C THR A 71 1.66 13.29 -5.70
N LEU A 72 1.05 12.98 -6.86
CA LEU A 72 1.75 12.35 -7.98
C LEU A 72 2.97 13.15 -8.42
N GLY A 73 2.87 14.48 -8.46
CA GLY A 73 3.96 15.38 -8.83
C GLY A 73 5.14 15.30 -7.87
N ASP A 74 4.87 15.23 -6.56
CA ASP A 74 5.93 15.09 -5.55
C ASP A 74 6.64 13.73 -5.69
N ALA A 75 5.86 12.65 -5.84
CA ALA A 75 6.39 11.30 -5.94
C ALA A 75 7.14 11.06 -7.25
N ALA A 76 6.65 11.64 -8.35
CA ALA A 76 7.27 11.50 -9.67
C ALA A 76 8.61 12.22 -9.78
N ARG A 77 8.95 13.18 -8.92
CA ARG A 77 10.28 13.81 -8.96
C ARG A 77 11.36 13.00 -8.27
N LEU A 78 10.97 12.01 -7.46
CA LEU A 78 11.90 11.24 -6.65
C LEU A 78 12.46 10.03 -7.42
N SER A 79 13.73 9.72 -7.15
CA SER A 79 14.33 8.46 -7.55
C SER A 79 13.72 7.29 -6.76
N ILE A 80 13.88 6.06 -7.27
CA ILE A 80 13.41 4.85 -6.57
C ILE A 80 14.00 4.74 -5.16
N GLN A 81 15.28 5.10 -4.98
CA GLN A 81 15.93 5.07 -3.67
C GLN A 81 15.32 6.09 -2.71
N GLN A 82 15.06 7.32 -3.19
CA GLN A 82 14.39 8.36 -2.41
C GLN A 82 12.96 7.95 -2.05
N LEU A 83 12.23 7.30 -2.97
CA LEU A 83 10.90 6.75 -2.71
C LEU A 83 10.94 5.68 -1.61
N LYS A 84 11.91 4.75 -1.65
CA LYS A 84 12.08 3.72 -0.60
C LYS A 84 12.39 4.34 0.76
N GLN A 85 13.33 5.29 0.82
CA GLN A 85 13.71 5.98 2.06
C GLN A 85 12.53 6.77 2.64
N LYS A 86 11.86 7.57 1.80
CA LYS A 86 10.70 8.37 2.23
C LYS A 86 9.53 7.48 2.66
N GLY A 87 9.24 6.42 1.89
CA GLY A 87 8.20 5.44 2.23
C GLY A 87 8.47 4.73 3.56
N MET A 88 9.72 4.37 3.84
CA MET A 88 10.14 3.78 5.12
C MET A 88 9.90 4.75 6.30
N ALA A 89 10.31 6.02 6.13
CA ALA A 89 10.12 7.05 7.15
C ALA A 89 8.63 7.29 7.44
N LEU A 90 7.81 7.43 6.39
CA LEU A 90 6.36 7.59 6.51
C LEU A 90 5.70 6.39 7.18
N SER A 91 6.13 5.17 6.85
CA SER A 91 5.61 3.94 7.47
C SER A 91 5.94 3.87 8.96
N LYS A 92 7.16 4.27 9.36
CA LYS A 92 7.57 4.35 10.76
C LYS A 92 6.78 5.40 11.51
N GLN A 93 6.59 6.59 10.91
CA GLN A 93 5.78 7.66 11.49
C GLN A 93 4.32 7.21 11.69
N ALA A 94 3.70 6.61 10.67
CA ALA A 94 2.35 6.08 10.75
C ALA A 94 2.21 5.02 11.86
N PHE A 95 3.18 4.11 11.99
CA PHE A 95 3.22 3.16 13.09
C PHE A 95 3.26 3.85 14.45
N THR A 96 4.15 4.83 14.64
CA THR A 96 4.27 5.58 15.90
C THR A 96 2.96 6.29 16.26
N HIS A 97 2.33 6.96 15.30
CA HIS A 97 1.04 7.63 15.50
C HIS A 97 -0.09 6.65 15.84
N LYS A 98 -0.23 5.56 15.07
CA LYS A 98 -1.25 4.52 15.38
C LYS A 98 -1.01 3.89 16.76
N ARG A 99 0.25 3.58 17.11
CA ARG A 99 0.62 3.05 18.43
C ARG A 99 0.27 4.02 19.55
N GLN A 100 0.59 5.30 19.39
CA GLN A 100 0.28 6.34 20.38
C GLN A 100 -1.23 6.53 20.53
N ALA A 101 -1.98 6.60 19.43
CA ALA A 101 -3.43 6.72 19.47
C ALA A 101 -4.09 5.52 20.19
N LEU A 102 -3.66 4.30 19.88
CA LEU A 102 -4.13 3.10 20.59
C LEU A 102 -3.73 3.09 22.07
N MET A 103 -2.54 3.60 22.40
CA MET A 103 -2.09 3.73 23.79
C MET A 103 -3.00 4.66 24.58
N THR A 104 -3.32 5.83 24.03
CA THR A 104 -4.22 6.82 24.64
C THR A 104 -5.62 6.23 24.84
N ASP A 105 -6.24 5.68 23.79
CA ASP A 105 -7.56 5.03 23.85
C ASP A 105 -7.60 3.93 24.92
N THR A 106 -6.55 3.09 24.99
CA THR A 106 -6.48 2.00 25.97
C THR A 106 -6.31 2.51 27.39
N LYS A 107 -5.55 3.60 27.61
CA LYS A 107 -5.40 4.23 28.93
C LYS A 107 -6.70 4.81 29.45
N GLU A 108 -7.43 5.52 28.59
CA GLU A 108 -8.73 6.11 28.93
C GLU A 108 -9.74 5.02 29.30
N LYS A 109 -9.89 3.99 28.45
CA LYS A 109 -10.77 2.85 28.73
C LYS A 109 -10.40 2.12 30.01
N LEU A 110 -9.10 1.87 30.24
CA LEU A 110 -8.65 1.24 31.47
C LEU A 110 -8.99 2.07 32.72
N SER A 111 -8.94 3.41 32.62
CA SER A 111 -9.30 4.29 33.74
C SER A 111 -10.79 4.16 34.07
N VAL A 112 -11.66 4.23 33.05
CA VAL A 112 -13.11 4.09 33.20
C VAL A 112 -13.47 2.73 33.83
N GLU A 113 -12.91 1.63 33.33
CA GLU A 113 -13.22 0.30 33.88
C GLU A 113 -12.71 0.10 35.30
N LYS A 114 -11.60 0.75 35.68
CA LYS A 114 -11.13 0.76 37.07
C LYS A 114 -12.07 1.51 37.99
N GLU A 115 -12.68 2.60 37.52
CA GLU A 115 -13.68 3.35 38.28
C GLU A 115 -14.98 2.56 38.43
N ASN A 116 -15.45 1.93 37.36
CA ASN A 116 -16.60 1.01 37.40
C ASN A 116 -16.38 -0.10 38.42
N LEU A 117 -15.26 -0.83 38.33
CA LEU A 117 -14.92 -1.89 39.28
C LEU A 117 -14.91 -1.38 40.74
N LYS A 118 -14.38 -0.16 40.99
CA LYS A 118 -14.38 0.44 42.33
C LYS A 118 -15.80 0.76 42.81
N LYS A 119 -16.67 1.22 41.92
CA LYS A 119 -18.08 1.52 42.22
C LYS A 119 -18.84 0.23 42.52
N ASP A 120 -18.66 -0.80 41.72
CA ASP A 120 -19.34 -2.09 41.86
C ASP A 120 -18.89 -2.84 43.11
N GLN A 121 -17.63 -2.70 43.50
CA GLN A 121 -17.13 -3.21 44.79
C GLN A 121 -17.72 -2.51 46.02
N LYS A 122 -18.20 -1.27 45.88
CA LYS A 122 -18.79 -0.47 46.96
C LYS A 122 -20.32 -0.54 47.01
N ALA A 123 -20.95 -1.08 45.98
CA ALA A 123 -22.40 -1.13 45.87
C ALA A 123 -22.96 -2.29 46.71
N THR A 124 -24.05 -2.00 47.46
CA THR A 124 -24.65 -2.92 48.42
C THR A 124 -25.27 -4.18 47.78
N VAL A 125 -25.61 -4.13 46.49
CA VAL A 125 -26.32 -5.21 45.79
C VAL A 125 -25.70 -5.50 44.41
N VAL A 126 -24.43 -5.90 44.39
CA VAL A 126 -23.76 -6.38 43.16
C VAL A 126 -23.37 -7.84 43.30
N SER A 127 -23.68 -8.65 42.29
CA SER A 127 -23.32 -10.07 42.30
C SER A 127 -21.80 -10.26 42.22
N PHE A 128 -21.28 -11.26 42.94
CA PHE A 128 -19.87 -11.65 42.85
C PHE A 128 -19.42 -11.95 41.40
N ALA A 129 -20.34 -12.48 40.58
CA ALA A 129 -20.12 -12.74 39.16
C ALA A 129 -19.85 -11.45 38.36
N ALA A 130 -20.56 -10.35 38.64
CA ALA A 130 -20.34 -9.05 38.00
C ALA A 130 -18.95 -8.50 38.34
N VAL A 131 -18.59 -8.43 39.63
CA VAL A 131 -17.26 -7.97 40.07
C VAL A 131 -16.13 -8.81 39.46
N LYS A 132 -16.34 -10.13 39.32
CA LYS A 132 -15.38 -11.04 38.66
C LYS A 132 -15.25 -10.74 37.17
N SER A 133 -16.35 -10.37 36.50
CA SER A 133 -16.35 -9.95 35.10
C SER A 133 -15.55 -8.65 34.92
N ASP A 134 -15.79 -7.63 35.75
CA ASP A 134 -15.12 -6.33 35.66
C ASP A 134 -13.61 -6.47 35.89
N ARG A 135 -13.19 -7.32 36.84
CA ARG A 135 -11.77 -7.66 37.04
C ARG A 135 -11.14 -8.25 35.78
N ARG A 136 -11.84 -9.11 35.05
CA ARG A 136 -11.35 -9.69 33.79
C ARG A 136 -11.24 -8.63 32.70
N ILE A 137 -12.20 -7.70 32.62
CA ILE A 137 -12.16 -6.58 31.67
C ILE A 137 -10.95 -5.68 31.94
N VAL A 138 -10.72 -5.30 33.20
CA VAL A 138 -9.53 -4.52 33.62
C VAL A 138 -8.23 -5.25 33.28
N ALA A 139 -8.12 -6.54 33.59
CA ALA A 139 -6.95 -7.35 33.25
C ALA A 139 -6.74 -7.45 31.72
N GLY A 140 -7.82 -7.54 30.95
CA GLY A 140 -7.80 -7.51 29.48
C GLY A 140 -7.18 -6.21 28.94
N TYR A 141 -7.62 -5.05 29.43
CA TYR A 141 -7.06 -3.76 29.03
C TYR A 141 -5.61 -3.57 29.50
N GLN A 142 -5.22 -4.07 30.67
CA GLN A 142 -3.81 -4.08 31.10
C GLN A 142 -2.93 -4.92 30.18
N GLY A 143 -3.38 -6.14 29.84
CA GLY A 143 -2.67 -7.01 28.91
C GLY A 143 -2.58 -6.44 27.50
N LEU A 144 -3.63 -5.75 27.03
CA LEU A 144 -3.60 -5.03 25.77
C LEU A 144 -2.59 -3.89 25.81
N ARG A 145 -2.61 -3.07 26.86
CA ARG A 145 -1.67 -1.96 27.03
C ARG A 145 -0.23 -2.43 26.95
N SER A 146 0.12 -3.49 27.69
CA SER A 146 1.47 -4.09 27.64
C SER A 146 1.85 -4.56 26.24
N ARG A 147 0.92 -5.15 25.49
CA ARG A 147 1.16 -5.55 24.09
C ARG A 147 1.40 -4.36 23.16
N ILE A 148 0.66 -3.26 23.33
CA ILE A 148 0.88 -2.02 22.56
C ILE A 148 2.25 -1.41 22.93
N GLU A 149 2.61 -1.38 24.22
CA GLU A 149 3.91 -0.90 24.69
C GLU A 149 5.06 -1.70 24.06
N ASN A 150 4.92 -3.02 23.96
CA ASN A 150 5.95 -3.90 23.42
C ASN A 150 5.91 -4.08 21.89
N ALA A 151 4.91 -3.50 21.20
CA ALA A 151 4.82 -3.59 19.75
C ALA A 151 6.00 -2.88 19.08
N LYS A 152 6.68 -3.58 18.16
CA LYS A 152 7.83 -3.05 17.41
C LYS A 152 7.44 -2.80 15.96
N PHE A 153 7.93 -1.70 15.40
CA PHE A 153 7.85 -1.42 13.97
C PHE A 153 8.58 -2.51 13.19
N LYS A 154 7.92 -3.11 12.19
CA LYS A 154 8.60 -3.94 11.20
C LYS A 154 8.72 -3.16 9.91
N GLN A 155 9.93 -3.07 9.39
CA GLN A 155 10.20 -2.39 8.13
C GLN A 155 9.45 -3.08 6.98
N PRO A 156 8.77 -2.31 6.10
CA PRO A 156 8.24 -2.85 4.84
C PRO A 156 9.37 -3.53 4.06
N ARG A 157 9.10 -4.75 3.60
CA ARG A 157 10.04 -5.54 2.80
C ARG A 157 9.34 -6.07 1.55
N PRO A 158 10.09 -6.42 0.49
CA PRO A 158 9.50 -7.00 -0.71
C PRO A 158 8.76 -8.31 -0.40
N LEU A 159 7.49 -8.37 -0.76
CA LEU A 159 6.62 -9.55 -0.66
C LEU A 159 6.16 -9.97 -2.05
N PRO A 160 5.83 -11.25 -2.30
CA PRO A 160 5.20 -11.64 -3.56
C PRO A 160 3.95 -10.80 -3.83
N PHE A 161 3.72 -10.44 -5.08
CA PHE A 161 2.44 -9.86 -5.53
C PHE A 161 1.79 -10.81 -6.54
N SER A 162 0.47 -10.76 -6.65
CA SER A 162 -0.28 -11.53 -7.63
C SER A 162 -1.16 -10.61 -8.48
N VAL A 163 -1.56 -11.14 -9.62
CA VAL A 163 -2.48 -10.49 -10.54
C VAL A 163 -3.61 -11.45 -10.83
N ASP A 164 -4.83 -11.02 -10.54
CA ASP A 164 -6.03 -11.76 -10.89
C ASP A 164 -6.67 -11.12 -12.12
N LEU A 165 -7.13 -11.95 -13.05
CA LEU A 165 -7.66 -11.53 -14.34
C LEU A 165 -9.07 -12.06 -14.51
N GLU A 166 -9.98 -11.19 -14.95
CA GLU A 166 -11.30 -11.61 -15.41
C GLU A 166 -11.32 -11.62 -16.93
N LYS A 167 -11.83 -12.71 -17.53
CA LYS A 167 -11.98 -12.86 -18.98
C LYS A 167 -13.45 -13.02 -19.36
N LYS A 168 -13.86 -12.32 -20.42
CA LYS A 168 -15.16 -12.49 -21.07
C LYS A 168 -14.94 -12.75 -22.56
N ASN A 169 -15.52 -13.82 -23.10
CA ASN A 169 -15.36 -14.24 -24.49
C ASN A 169 -13.88 -14.36 -24.92
N GLY A 170 -13.01 -14.88 -24.06
CA GLY A 170 -11.58 -15.02 -24.34
C GLY A 170 -10.74 -13.75 -24.18
N HIS A 171 -11.35 -12.58 -23.96
CA HIS A 171 -10.66 -11.30 -23.76
C HIS A 171 -10.60 -10.91 -22.29
N VAL A 172 -9.47 -10.35 -21.85
CA VAL A 172 -9.32 -9.83 -20.48
C VAL A 172 -10.11 -8.53 -20.36
N THR A 173 -11.12 -8.52 -19.49
CA THR A 173 -11.99 -7.38 -19.22
C THR A 173 -11.60 -6.63 -17.96
N GLN A 174 -10.93 -7.30 -17.03
CA GLN A 174 -10.53 -6.72 -15.76
C GLN A 174 -9.20 -7.27 -15.26
N GLU A 175 -8.44 -6.45 -14.54
CA GLU A 175 -7.20 -6.82 -13.87
C GLU A 175 -7.18 -6.32 -12.43
N MET A 176 -6.80 -7.18 -11.49
CA MET A 176 -6.67 -6.84 -10.07
C MET A 176 -5.24 -7.10 -9.60
N LEU A 177 -4.61 -6.07 -9.02
CA LEU A 177 -3.25 -6.13 -8.49
C LEU A 177 -3.28 -6.35 -6.97
N ASN A 178 -2.85 -7.51 -6.52
CA ASN A 178 -2.80 -7.86 -5.10
C ASN A 178 -1.39 -7.72 -4.56
N VAL A 179 -1.18 -6.87 -3.54
CA VAL A 179 0.13 -6.65 -2.93
C VAL A 179 0.02 -6.70 -1.43
N ASP A 180 0.72 -7.64 -0.83
CA ASP A 180 0.76 -7.73 0.61
C ASP A 180 1.54 -6.58 1.23
N THR A 181 1.04 -6.11 2.38
CA THR A 181 1.71 -5.10 3.19
C THR A 181 1.81 -5.59 4.62
N TYR A 182 2.57 -4.88 5.44
CA TYR A 182 2.46 -5.02 6.88
C TYR A 182 1.68 -3.83 7.42
N ASP A 183 0.67 -4.09 8.24
CA ASP A 183 -0.01 -3.03 8.97
C ASP A 183 -0.07 -3.34 10.46
N PHE A 184 -0.18 -2.25 11.22
CA PHE A 184 -0.44 -2.24 12.63
C PHE A 184 -1.95 -2.16 12.85
N GLU A 185 -2.57 -3.31 13.06
CA GLU A 185 -4.01 -3.40 13.29
C GLU A 185 -4.35 -3.82 14.72
N LYS A 186 -5.48 -3.29 15.18
CA LYS A 186 -6.20 -3.78 16.35
C LYS A 186 -7.27 -4.75 15.86
N SER A 187 -7.21 -6.02 16.28
CA SER A 187 -8.28 -6.98 16.05
C SER A 187 -9.16 -7.11 17.29
N TYR A 188 -10.46 -6.86 17.14
CA TYR A 188 -11.45 -7.18 18.17
C TYR A 188 -12.10 -8.51 17.80
N ARG A 189 -11.93 -9.53 18.64
CA ARG A 189 -12.81 -10.71 18.61
C ARG A 189 -13.79 -10.66 19.80
N ASP A 190 -13.33 -10.22 20.96
CA ASP A 190 -14.12 -9.81 22.14
C ASP A 190 -13.22 -9.01 23.12
N THR A 191 -13.74 -8.59 24.28
CA THR A 191 -12.99 -7.87 25.32
C THR A 191 -11.80 -8.66 25.89
N SER A 192 -11.82 -10.00 25.78
CA SER A 192 -10.77 -10.91 26.26
C SER A 192 -9.71 -11.27 25.19
N SER A 193 -10.01 -11.06 23.92
CA SER A 193 -9.19 -11.43 22.76
C SER A 193 -8.80 -10.22 21.91
N GLN A 194 -8.60 -9.07 22.57
CA GLN A 194 -8.00 -7.91 21.92
C GLN A 194 -6.54 -8.24 21.57
N SER A 195 -6.24 -8.36 20.28
CA SER A 195 -4.87 -8.57 19.79
C SER A 195 -4.42 -7.34 19.02
N VAL A 196 -3.21 -6.89 19.31
CA VAL A 196 -2.53 -5.84 18.55
C VAL A 196 -1.27 -6.48 17.99
N ASN A 197 -1.26 -6.64 16.68
CA ASN A 197 -0.19 -7.35 15.98
C ASN A 197 0.25 -6.53 14.76
N TYR A 198 1.57 -6.37 14.61
CA TYR A 198 2.15 -5.94 13.35
C TYR A 198 2.31 -7.18 12.47
N ARG A 199 1.29 -7.44 11.65
CA ARG A 199 1.17 -8.67 10.85
C ARG A 199 1.21 -8.36 9.36
N ARG A 200 1.58 -9.37 8.57
CA ARG A 200 1.37 -9.33 7.11
C ARG A 200 -0.14 -9.34 6.89
N ILE A 201 -0.60 -8.40 6.10
CA ILE A 201 -1.98 -8.32 5.66
C ILE A 201 -1.93 -8.27 4.14
N SER A 202 -2.67 -9.19 3.52
CA SER A 202 -2.94 -9.07 2.10
C SER A 202 -3.89 -7.91 1.91
N HIS A 203 -3.34 -6.73 1.59
CA HIS A 203 -4.14 -5.62 1.11
C HIS A 203 -4.20 -5.72 -0.40
N GLN A 204 -5.39 -5.70 -0.96
CA GLN A 204 -5.50 -5.35 -2.37
C GLN A 204 -5.00 -3.91 -2.50
N VAL A 205 -4.04 -3.66 -3.40
CA VAL A 205 -3.50 -2.30 -3.64
C VAL A 205 -4.66 -1.32 -3.91
N PHE A 206 -5.64 -1.85 -4.61
CA PHE A 206 -6.98 -1.31 -4.74
C PHE A 206 -8.02 -2.42 -4.52
N ALA A 207 -9.06 -2.15 -3.72
CA ALA A 207 -10.05 -3.15 -3.31
C ALA A 207 -11.02 -3.59 -4.43
N SER A 208 -10.82 -3.06 -5.63
CA SER A 208 -11.66 -3.31 -6.78
C SER A 208 -10.78 -3.57 -7.99
N PRO A 209 -11.25 -4.41 -8.93
CA PRO A 209 -10.55 -4.63 -10.18
C PRO A 209 -10.52 -3.34 -11.02
N TYR A 210 -9.42 -3.15 -11.76
CA TYR A 210 -9.33 -2.13 -12.79
C TYR A 210 -10.10 -2.60 -14.03
N THR A 211 -10.89 -1.69 -14.61
CA THR A 211 -11.81 -1.99 -15.72
C THR A 211 -11.52 -1.14 -16.95
N GLY A 212 -10.62 -0.16 -16.83
CA GLY A 212 -10.19 0.70 -17.92
C GLY A 212 -8.68 0.91 -17.91
N ILE A 213 -8.16 1.36 -19.03
CA ILE A 213 -6.74 1.60 -19.28
C ILE A 213 -6.58 2.89 -20.07
N SER A 214 -5.43 3.56 -19.94
CA SER A 214 -5.08 4.65 -20.85
C SER A 214 -4.64 4.06 -22.19
N ALA A 215 -5.44 4.20 -23.24
CA ALA A 215 -5.11 3.64 -24.56
C ALA A 215 -3.69 4.01 -25.04
N LYS A 216 -3.22 5.21 -24.71
CA LYS A 216 -1.85 5.67 -24.86
C LYS A 216 -1.36 6.28 -23.56
N SER A 217 -0.04 6.37 -23.42
CA SER A 217 0.54 7.14 -22.32
C SER A 217 0.14 8.62 -22.38
N VAL A 218 -0.03 9.22 -21.20
CA VAL A 218 -0.39 10.63 -21.01
C VAL A 218 0.81 11.41 -20.51
N LYS A 219 1.05 12.60 -21.06
CA LYS A 219 2.14 13.48 -20.61
C LYS A 219 1.66 14.30 -19.41
N LEU A 220 2.32 14.13 -18.27
CA LEU A 220 2.07 14.89 -17.04
C LEU A 220 3.38 15.55 -16.61
N GLY A 221 3.49 16.86 -16.82
CA GLY A 221 4.75 17.59 -16.68
C GLY A 221 5.82 17.05 -17.62
N ASN A 222 6.97 16.66 -17.06
CA ASN A 222 8.14 16.16 -17.80
C ASN A 222 8.16 14.63 -17.97
N HIS A 223 7.09 13.94 -17.59
CA HIS A 223 7.03 12.48 -17.64
C HIS A 223 5.81 12.01 -18.42
N TYR A 224 5.95 10.83 -19.03
CA TYR A 224 4.83 10.10 -19.60
C TYR A 224 4.37 9.03 -18.59
N PHE A 225 3.06 8.84 -18.51
CA PHE A 225 2.44 7.83 -17.64
C PHE A 225 1.50 6.94 -18.41
N GLY A 226 1.59 5.64 -18.19
CA GLY A 226 0.49 4.71 -18.48
C GLY A 226 -0.34 4.51 -17.21
N TYR A 227 -1.65 4.31 -17.35
CA TYR A 227 -2.50 4.05 -16.19
C TYR A 227 -3.56 2.98 -16.42
N TYR A 228 -3.93 2.31 -15.33
CA TYR A 228 -5.17 1.58 -15.16
C TYR A 228 -6.18 2.43 -14.39
N ARG A 229 -7.47 2.26 -14.68
CA ARG A 229 -8.59 2.98 -14.07
C ARG A 229 -9.64 1.99 -13.58
N HIS A 230 -10.12 2.20 -12.36
CA HIS A 230 -11.38 1.66 -11.89
C HIS A 230 -12.45 2.75 -12.02
N ALA A 231 -13.53 2.48 -12.75
CA ALA A 231 -14.58 3.46 -13.04
C ALA A 231 -15.83 3.35 -12.15
N GLY A 232 -15.82 2.47 -11.12
CA GLY A 232 -16.98 2.25 -10.24
C GLY A 232 -17.17 3.33 -9.16
N ARG A 233 -17.96 3.00 -8.12
CA ARG A 233 -18.37 3.93 -7.04
C ARG A 233 -17.20 4.65 -6.34
N HIS A 234 -16.01 4.04 -6.36
CA HIS A 234 -14.79 4.63 -5.82
C HIS A 234 -13.70 4.69 -6.88
N PRO A 235 -13.73 5.68 -7.80
CA PRO A 235 -12.78 5.73 -8.88
C PRO A 235 -11.33 5.82 -8.41
N ALA A 236 -10.47 5.11 -9.11
CA ALA A 236 -9.05 5.05 -8.77
C ALA A 236 -8.18 4.74 -9.96
N TYR A 237 -6.91 5.10 -9.78
CA TYR A 237 -5.88 4.93 -10.78
C TYR A 237 -4.69 4.17 -10.19
N ALA A 238 -4.10 3.29 -10.99
CA ALA A 238 -2.71 2.88 -10.84
C ALA A 238 -1.93 3.46 -12.01
N LEU A 239 -0.91 4.27 -11.73
CA LEU A 239 -0.09 4.91 -12.75
C LEU A 239 1.34 4.39 -12.68
N THR A 240 2.02 4.29 -13.81
CA THR A 240 3.46 4.00 -13.89
C THR A 240 4.12 4.94 -14.88
N LYS A 241 5.38 5.31 -14.61
CA LYS A 241 6.17 6.11 -15.56
C LYS A 241 6.58 5.27 -16.74
N VAL A 242 6.56 5.87 -17.92
CA VAL A 242 6.89 5.20 -19.18
C VAL A 242 7.84 6.06 -20.01
N VAL A 243 8.57 5.41 -20.91
CA VAL A 243 9.71 6.03 -21.61
C VAL A 243 9.25 6.94 -22.76
N SER A 244 8.11 6.66 -23.40
CA SER A 244 7.67 7.41 -24.58
C SER A 244 6.16 7.57 -24.66
N GLN A 245 5.73 8.60 -25.42
CA GLN A 245 4.33 8.87 -25.75
C GLN A 245 3.64 7.70 -26.47
N LYS A 246 4.41 6.87 -27.18
CA LYS A 246 3.92 5.77 -28.02
C LYS A 246 3.67 4.47 -27.26
N ALA A 247 3.93 4.44 -25.95
CA ALA A 247 3.68 3.25 -25.16
C ALA A 247 2.17 3.03 -25.00
N ASN A 248 1.68 1.87 -25.46
CA ASN A 248 0.29 1.45 -25.29
C ASN A 248 0.14 0.78 -23.94
N VAL A 249 -0.95 1.05 -23.22
CA VAL A 249 -1.28 0.29 -22.01
C VAL A 249 -2.27 -0.81 -22.39
N LYS A 250 -2.12 -1.98 -21.80
CA LYS A 250 -3.04 -3.10 -21.93
C LYS A 250 -3.15 -3.86 -20.61
N PHE A 251 -4.24 -4.59 -20.41
CA PHE A 251 -4.27 -5.60 -19.35
C PHE A 251 -3.36 -6.77 -19.70
N ASP A 252 -2.87 -7.46 -18.68
CA ASP A 252 -2.07 -8.66 -18.82
C ASP A 252 -2.88 -9.76 -19.54
N ALA A 253 -2.47 -10.13 -20.75
CA ALA A 253 -3.13 -11.20 -21.53
C ALA A 253 -2.64 -12.61 -21.17
N ALA A 254 -1.46 -12.72 -20.55
CA ALA A 254 -0.89 -13.99 -20.12
C ALA A 254 -1.51 -14.41 -18.79
N SER A 255 -2.29 -15.48 -18.82
CA SER A 255 -2.72 -16.20 -17.62
C SER A 255 -1.50 -16.69 -16.87
N ILE A 256 -1.33 -16.24 -15.63
CA ILE A 256 -0.43 -16.89 -14.69
C ILE A 256 -1.14 -18.18 -14.30
N LYS A 257 -0.71 -19.31 -14.88
CA LYS A 257 -0.99 -20.63 -14.32
C LYS A 257 -0.13 -20.84 -13.08
#